data_AF-A0A4P5W9F7-F1
#
_entry.id   AF-A0A4P5W9F7-F1
#
_cell.length_a   1.000
_cell.length_b   1.000
_cell.length_c   1.000
_cell.angle_alpha   90.00
_cell.angle_beta   90.00
_cell.angle_gamma   90.00
#
_symmetry.space_group_name_H-M   'P 1'
#
loop_
_entity.id
_entity.type
_entity.pdbx_description
1 polymer ?
#
loop_
_entity_poly.entity_id
_entity_poly.type
_entity_poly.pdbx_seq_one_letter_code
_entity_poly.pdbx_strand_id
1 'polypeptide(L)' 'MLENVQVIQEKGQNKFAVIDFEEFVLVKELLSNAEKLEDYLDYLHIQTVKKQDKSPRHSFDDVVAALNLNV' A
#
# COMPACT_ATOMS: atom_id res chain seq x y z
N MET A 1 -2.52 0.69 -8.77
CA MET A 1 -3.68 -0.22 -8.62
C MET A 1 -4.93 0.62 -8.65
N LEU A 2 -5.83 0.33 -9.60
CA LEU A 2 -7.00 1.14 -9.95
C LEU A 2 -6.62 2.53 -10.47
N GLU A 3 -5.81 2.55 -11.52
CA GLU A 3 -5.37 3.81 -12.14
C GLU A 3 -6.46 4.43 -13.01
N ASN A 4 -7.36 3.59 -13.54
CA ASN A 4 -8.44 4.00 -14.43
C ASN A 4 -9.79 3.47 -13.94
N VAL A 5 -10.40 4.16 -12.97
CA VAL A 5 -11.76 3.86 -12.49
C VAL A 5 -12.73 4.88 -13.05
N GLN A 6 -13.77 4.43 -13.74
CA GLN A 6 -14.89 5.28 -14.11
C GLN A 6 -16.04 5.09 -13.11
N VAL A 7 -16.48 6.17 -12.48
CA VAL A 7 -17.57 6.12 -11.50
C VAL A 7 -18.86 6.55 -12.18
N ILE A 8 -19.85 5.66 -12.19
CA ILE A 8 -21.20 5.96 -12.66
C ILE A 8 -22.02 6.49 -11.49
N GLN A 9 -22.54 7.70 -11.65
CA GLN A 9 -23.37 8.37 -10.65
C GLN A 9 -24.84 8.32 -11.02
N GLU A 10 -25.70 8.16 -10.01
CA GLU A 10 -27.15 8.34 -10.14
C GLU A 10 -27.61 9.33 -9.06
N LYS A 11 -28.34 10.38 -9.46
CA LYS A 11 -28.81 11.46 -8.56
C LYS A 11 -27.69 12.11 -7.71
N GLY A 12 -26.49 12.24 -8.30
CA GLY A 12 -25.32 12.80 -7.63
C GLY A 12 -24.64 11.87 -6.62
N GLN A 13 -25.08 10.60 -6.52
CA GLN A 13 -24.45 9.59 -5.68
C GLN A 13 -23.70 8.58 -6.54
N ASN A 14 -22.48 8.23 -6.12
CA ASN A 14 -21.68 7.18 -6.75
C ASN A 14 -22.39 5.84 -6.57
N LYS A 15 -22.78 5.19 -7.68
CA LYS A 15 -23.55 3.94 -7.65
C LYS A 15 -22.75 2.74 -8.15
N PHE A 16 -21.93 2.93 -9.18
CA PHE A 16 -21.08 1.87 -9.72
C PHE A 16 -19.68 2.38 -10.02
N ALA A 17 -18.70 1.49 -9.91
CA ALA A 17 -17.35 1.71 -10.41
C ALA A 17 -17.11 0.71 -11.54
N VAL A 18 -16.71 1.22 -12.70
CA VAL A 18 -16.28 0.44 -13.86
C VAL A 18 -14.76 0.44 -13.85
N ILE A 19 -14.20 -0.75 -13.93
CA ILE A 19 -12.77 -1.03 -13.97
C ILE A 19 -12.51 -1.98 -15.13
N ASP A 20 -11.28 -1.96 -15.65
CA ASP A 20 -10.88 -2.92 -16.67
C ASP A 20 -10.91 -4.34 -16.09
N PHE A 21 -11.25 -5.31 -16.95
CA PHE A 21 -11.39 -6.70 -16.50
C PHE A 21 -10.07 -7.27 -15.96
N GLU A 22 -8.93 -6.86 -16.54
CA GLU A 22 -7.61 -7.26 -16.05
C GLU A 22 -7.35 -6.71 -14.64
N GLU A 23 -7.72 -5.45 -14.37
CA GLU A 23 -7.66 -4.88 -13.02
C GLU A 23 -8.58 -5.62 -12.06
N PHE A 24 -9.79 -6.00 -12.49
CA PHE A 24 -10.70 -6.82 -11.69
C PHE A 24 -10.08 -8.16 -11.31
N VAL A 25 -9.42 -8.86 -12.24
CA VAL A 25 -8.77 -10.16 -11.97
C VAL A 25 -7.66 -9.98 -10.93
N LEU A 26 -6.83 -8.96 -11.06
CA LEU A 26 -5.75 -8.66 -10.10
C LEU A 26 -6.30 -8.36 -8.70
N VAL A 27 -7.33 -7.52 -8.60
CA VAL A 27 -7.97 -7.20 -7.32
C VAL A 27 -8.62 -8.44 -6.72
N LYS A 28 -9.29 -9.25 -7.55
CA LYS A 28 -9.90 -10.50 -7.09
C LYS A 28 -8.85 -11.47 -6.55
N GLU A 29 -7.74 -11.66 -7.25
CA GLU A 29 -6.67 -12.57 -6.81
C GLU A 29 -6.04 -12.11 -5.50
N LEU A 30 -5.76 -10.81 -5.38
CA LEU A 30 -5.23 -10.20 -4.16
C LEU A 30 -6.17 -10.41 -2.97
N LEU A 31 -7.47 -10.12 -3.15
CA LEU A 31 -8.47 -10.22 -2.09
C LEU A 31 -8.87 -11.67 -1.76
N SER A 32 -8.64 -12.61 -2.67
CA SER A 32 -8.97 -14.03 -2.47
C SER A 32 -7.88 -14.81 -1.75
N ASN A 33 -6.70 -14.20 -1.55
CA ASN A 33 -5.57 -14.82 -0.85
C ASN A 33 -5.18 -13.96 0.36
N ALA A 34 -5.46 -14.48 1.56
CA ALA A 34 -5.22 -13.77 2.81
C ALA A 34 -3.74 -13.40 3.02
N GLU A 35 -2.81 -14.28 2.66
CA GLU A 35 -1.36 -14.05 2.79
C GLU A 35 -0.90 -12.92 1.86
N LYS A 36 -1.31 -12.96 0.57
CA LYS A 36 -1.01 -11.89 -0.38
C LYS A 36 -1.61 -10.54 0.04
N LEU A 37 -2.79 -10.56 0.67
CA LEU A 37 -3.43 -9.37 1.17
C LEU A 37 -2.66 -8.78 2.36
N GLU A 38 -2.21 -9.62 3.28
CA GLU A 38 -1.38 -9.20 4.43
C GLU A 38 -0.08 -8.54 3.96
N ASP A 39 0.66 -9.18 3.05
CA ASP A 39 1.87 -8.63 2.45
C ASP A 39 1.63 -7.25 1.81
N TYR A 40 0.49 -7.10 1.12
CA TYR A 40 0.14 -5.84 0.46
C TYR A 40 -0.20 -4.74 1.47
N LEU A 41 -0.91 -5.07 2.54
CA LEU A 41 -1.23 -4.11 3.61
C LEU A 41 0.04 -3.66 4.34
N ASP A 42 0.97 -4.56 4.61
CA ASP A 42 2.27 -4.25 5.19
C ASP A 42 3.10 -3.33 4.29
N TYR A 43 3.13 -3.62 2.99
CA TYR A 43 3.76 -2.74 2.01
C TYR A 43 3.15 -1.33 2.05
N LEU A 44 1.81 -1.20 2.01
CA LEU A 44 1.13 0.09 2.06
C LEU A 44 1.41 0.84 3.37
N HIS A 45 1.46 0.12 4.49
CA HIS A 45 1.79 0.69 5.79
C HIS A 45 3.20 1.28 5.78
N ILE A 46 4.20 0.53 5.31
CA ILE A 46 5.59 0.99 5.20
C ILE A 46 5.69 2.23 4.30
N GLN A 47 4.99 2.26 3.15
CA GLN A 47 4.97 3.43 2.28
C GLN A 47 4.37 4.66 2.96
N THR A 48 3.34 4.46 3.77
CA THR A 48 2.68 5.53 4.53
C THR A 48 3.61 6.08 5.61
N VAL A 49 4.23 5.20 6.40
CA VAL A 49 5.24 5.58 7.41
C VAL A 49 6.38 6.34 6.75
N LYS A 50 6.94 5.84 5.65
CA LYS A 50 8.03 6.51 4.90
C LYS A 50 7.66 7.89 4.34
N LYS A 51 6.38 8.15 4.06
CA LYS A 51 5.90 9.46 3.57
C LYS A 51 5.61 10.44 4.70
N GLN A 52 5.13 9.95 5.85
CA GLN A 52 4.80 10.76 7.01
C GLN A 52 6.04 11.12 7.82
N ASP A 53 7.01 10.20 7.87
CA ASP A 53 8.20 10.37 8.67
C ASP A 53 9.25 11.19 7.90
N LYS A 54 9.37 12.47 8.26
CA LYS A 54 10.53 13.31 7.89
C LYS A 54 11.74 13.03 8.77
N SER A 55 11.68 12.00 9.62
CA SER A 55 12.79 11.61 10.47
C SER A 55 14.04 11.33 9.65
N PRO A 56 15.23 11.70 10.15
CA PRO A 56 16.47 11.40 9.47
C PRO A 56 16.56 9.90 9.24
N ARG A 57 16.81 9.50 7.99
CA ARG A 57 17.08 8.09 7.69
C ARG A 57 18.47 7.78 8.25
N HIS A 58 18.51 6.96 9.29
CA HIS A 58 19.76 6.47 9.85
C HIS A 58 20.17 5.18 9.13
N SER A 59 21.45 5.06 8.77
CA SER A 59 21.97 3.80 8.25
C SER A 59 22.05 2.75 9.38
N PHE A 60 22.17 1.48 9.02
CA PHE A 60 22.32 0.40 10.01
C PHE A 60 23.54 0.65 10.90
N ASP A 61 24.67 1.06 10.30
CA ASP A 61 25.90 1.38 11.01
C ASP A 61 25.73 2.55 11.98
N ASP A 62 24.97 3.59 11.60
CA ASP A 62 24.66 4.73 12.48
C ASP A 62 23.84 4.30 13.71
N VAL A 63 22.89 3.38 13.51
CA VAL A 63 22.03 2.87 14.60
C VAL A 63 22.82 1.95 15.52
N VAL A 64 23.67 1.08 14.98
CA VAL A 64 24.56 0.19 15.76
C VAL A 64 25.53 1.02 16.61
N ALA A 65 26.12 2.07 16.02
CA ALA A 65 27.00 3.00 16.73
C ALA A 65 26.24 3.78 17.82
N ALA A 66 25.03 4.28 17.54
CA ALA A 66 24.22 5.01 18.51
C ALA A 66 23.72 4.14 19.69
N LEU A 67 23.50 2.84 19.45
CA LEU A 67 23.06 1.88 20.47
C LEU A 67 24.20 1.24 21.26
N ASN A 68 25.47 1.59 20.98
CA ASN A 68 26.67 0.97 21.58
C ASN A 68 26.64 -0.58 21.47
N LEU A 69 26.06 -1.10 20.41
CA LEU A 69 26.11 -2.53 20.11
C LEU A 69 27.46 -2.80 19.45
N ASN A 70 28.50 -3.01 20.25
CA ASN A 70 29.77 -3.50 19.74
C ASN A 70 29.55 -4.91 19.16
N VAL A 71 29.56 -5.03 17.83
CA VAL A 71 29.62 -6.31 17.11
C VAL A 71 31.07 -6.59 16.73
#